data_AF-A0A920QDC2-F1
#
_entry.id   AF-A0A920QDC2-F1
#
_cell.length_a   1.000
_cell.length_b   1.000
_cell.length_c   1.000
_cell.angle_alpha   90.00
_cell.angle_beta   90.00
_cell.angle_gamma   90.00
#
_symmetry.space_group_name_H-M   'P 1'
#
loop_
_entity.id
_entity.type
_entity.pdbx_description
1 polymer ?
#
loop_
_entity_poly.entity_id
_entity_poly.type
_entity_poly.pdbx_seq_one_letter_code
_entity_poly.pdbx_strand_id
1 'polypeptide(L)'
;MRFREEIENIHRDGGRIFIEFGPKNVLTKLVENILSGKVFSAIALNENPKKDSDSLFREAMVKLCVLGLPLQNYDPYALPAKELPEKKSALSVSLNGTNYVNEATRKDFENTLNDGFKVKNSVISGSKSESNSGNANSPDSLSEGAEKMYSVEINEVNFQSSLKKKQ
;
A
#
# COMPACT_ATOMS: atom_id res chain seq x y z
N MET A 1 19.97 -25.20 -21.22
CA MET A 1 20.05 -23.75 -20.94
C MET A 1 21.45 -23.47 -20.42
N ARG A 2 22.18 -22.45 -20.93
CA ARG A 2 23.58 -22.16 -20.56
C ARG A 2 23.70 -20.80 -19.86
N PHE A 3 23.00 -20.66 -18.74
CA PHE A 3 22.86 -19.39 -18.02
C PHE A 3 24.21 -18.78 -17.61
N ARG A 4 25.16 -19.60 -17.14
CA ARG A 4 26.48 -19.12 -16.73
C ARG A 4 27.24 -18.42 -17.86
N GLU A 5 27.29 -19.07 -19.02
CA GLU A 5 28.00 -18.59 -20.20
C GLU A 5 27.36 -17.29 -20.72
N GLU A 6 26.03 -17.20 -20.68
CA GLU A 6 25.29 -15.97 -21.04
C GLU A 6 25.64 -14.79 -20.14
N ILE A 7 25.65 -14.98 -18.81
CA ILE A 7 26.00 -13.92 -17.85
C ILE A 7 27.46 -13.47 -18.01
N GLU A 8 28.39 -14.42 -18.21
CA GLU A 8 29.79 -14.10 -18.45
C GLU A 8 30.00 -13.34 -19.78
N ASN A 9 29.24 -13.70 -20.82
CA ASN A 9 29.26 -12.99 -22.10
C ASN A 9 28.73 -11.57 -21.96
N ILE A 10 27.57 -11.38 -21.33
CA ILE A 10 26.99 -10.05 -21.08
C ILE A 10 27.96 -9.18 -20.28
N HIS A 11 28.61 -9.74 -19.24
CA HIS A 11 29.61 -9.00 -18.46
C HIS A 11 30.84 -8.63 -19.31
N ARG A 12 31.33 -9.55 -20.15
CA ARG A 12 32.44 -9.28 -21.07
C ARG A 12 32.11 -8.18 -22.07
N ASP A 13 30.87 -8.14 -22.54
CA ASP A 13 30.36 -7.13 -23.48
C ASP A 13 30.08 -5.76 -22.81
N GLY A 14 30.37 -5.63 -21.51
CA GLY A 14 30.27 -4.37 -20.78
C GLY A 14 29.03 -4.26 -19.88
N GLY A 15 28.20 -5.30 -19.77
CA GLY A 15 27.08 -5.34 -18.83
C GLY A 15 27.56 -5.25 -17.38
N ARG A 16 27.06 -4.26 -16.63
CA ARG A 16 27.43 -4.03 -15.22
C ARG A 16 26.24 -4.10 -14.27
N ILE A 17 25.02 -3.93 -14.76
CA ILE A 17 23.81 -3.85 -13.94
C ILE A 17 22.88 -4.97 -14.37
N PHE A 18 22.56 -5.88 -13.45
CA PHE A 18 21.69 -7.02 -13.66
C PHE A 18 20.42 -6.82 -12.83
N ILE A 19 19.26 -6.86 -13.47
CA ILE A 19 17.97 -6.61 -12.82
C ILE A 19 17.11 -7.86 -12.93
N GLU A 20 16.66 -8.40 -11.80
CA GLU A 20 15.77 -9.56 -11.73
C GLU A 20 14.32 -9.10 -11.60
N PHE A 21 13.53 -9.39 -12.64
CA PHE A 21 12.08 -9.22 -12.67
C PHE A 21 11.41 -10.53 -12.28
N GLY A 22 10.98 -10.64 -11.03
CA GLY A 22 10.28 -11.81 -10.54
C GLY A 22 10.23 -11.88 -9.02
N PRO A 23 9.49 -12.85 -8.47
CA PRO A 23 9.47 -13.09 -7.04
C PRO A 23 10.80 -13.71 -6.58
N LYS A 24 11.27 -13.31 -5.39
CA LYS A 24 12.52 -13.72 -4.74
C LYS A 24 13.76 -13.11 -5.39
N ASN A 25 14.94 -13.67 -5.09
CA ASN A 25 16.25 -13.23 -5.56
C ASN A 25 17.10 -14.39 -6.07
N VAL A 26 16.49 -15.30 -6.85
CA VAL A 26 17.17 -16.52 -7.29
C VAL A 26 18.20 -16.20 -8.35
N LEU A 27 17.83 -15.43 -9.38
CA LEU A 27 18.74 -15.09 -10.47
C LEU A 27 19.85 -14.15 -9.98
N THR A 28 19.52 -13.21 -9.09
CA THR A 28 20.47 -12.30 -8.46
C THR A 28 21.59 -13.09 -7.77
N LYS A 29 21.26 -14.09 -6.94
CA LYS A 29 22.26 -14.95 -6.28
C LYS A 29 23.08 -15.77 -7.26
N LEU A 30 22.47 -16.26 -8.33
CA LEU A 30 23.21 -16.99 -9.37
C LEU A 30 24.21 -16.07 -10.07
N VAL A 31 23.81 -14.85 -10.42
CA VAL A 31 24.68 -13.83 -11.02
C VAL A 31 25.83 -13.47 -10.07
N GLU A 32 25.53 -13.28 -8.78
CA GLU A 32 26.55 -13.02 -7.76
C GLU A 32 27.60 -14.12 -7.67
N ASN A 33 27.17 -15.38 -7.71
CA ASN A 33 28.06 -16.53 -7.71
C ASN A 33 28.87 -16.66 -9.02
N ILE A 34 28.27 -16.36 -10.18
CA ILE A 34 28.94 -16.45 -11.48
C ILE A 34 30.00 -15.36 -11.64
N LEU A 35 29.69 -14.13 -11.19
CA LEU A 35 30.54 -12.96 -11.33
C LEU A 35 31.34 -12.65 -10.07
N SER A 36 31.51 -13.61 -9.17
CA SER A 36 32.25 -13.44 -7.91
C SER A 36 33.63 -12.83 -8.17
N GLY A 37 33.96 -11.73 -7.48
CA GLY A 37 35.24 -11.02 -7.64
C GLY A 37 35.32 -10.07 -8.84
N LYS A 38 34.25 -9.91 -9.63
CA LYS A 38 34.14 -8.93 -10.71
C LYS A 38 33.33 -7.72 -10.25
N VAL A 39 33.49 -6.58 -10.94
CA VAL A 39 32.70 -5.37 -10.70
C VAL A 39 31.36 -5.48 -11.44
N PHE A 40 30.26 -5.53 -10.69
CA PHE A 40 28.88 -5.49 -11.18
C PHE A 40 27.93 -5.10 -10.03
N SER A 41 26.67 -4.85 -10.35
CA SER A 41 25.57 -4.69 -9.40
C SER A 41 24.40 -5.57 -9.83
N ALA A 42 23.89 -6.38 -8.92
CA ALA A 42 22.71 -7.21 -9.16
C ALA A 42 21.57 -6.77 -8.22
N ILE A 43 20.38 -6.55 -8.77
CA ILE A 43 19.23 -5.99 -8.05
C ILE A 43 17.99 -6.83 -8.35
N ALA A 44 17.38 -7.39 -7.30
CA ALA A 44 16.06 -8.01 -7.39
C ALA A 44 14.97 -6.98 -7.05
N LEU A 45 13.91 -6.94 -7.85
CA LEU A 45 12.77 -6.03 -7.60
C LEU A 45 11.87 -6.51 -6.45
N ASN A 46 11.82 -7.82 -6.20
CA ASN A 46 11.02 -8.41 -5.14
C ASN A 46 11.81 -9.52 -4.42
N GLU A 47 12.86 -9.13 -3.71
CA GLU A 47 13.77 -10.06 -3.04
C GLU A 47 13.10 -11.03 -2.05
N ASN A 48 12.00 -10.63 -1.42
CA ASN A 48 11.36 -11.39 -0.36
C ASN A 48 9.84 -11.36 -0.51
N PRO A 49 9.19 -12.48 -0.87
CA PRO A 49 7.76 -12.54 -1.08
C PRO A 49 6.93 -12.36 0.21
N LYS A 50 7.57 -12.36 1.38
CA LYS A 50 6.91 -12.11 2.68
C LYS A 50 6.89 -10.63 3.06
N LYS A 51 7.69 -9.79 2.40
CA LYS A 51 7.72 -8.34 2.62
C LYS A 51 6.76 -7.64 1.65
N ASP A 52 6.45 -6.38 1.94
CA ASP A 52 5.70 -5.54 1.03
C ASP A 52 6.45 -5.36 -0.30
N SER A 53 5.84 -5.82 -1.39
CA SER A 53 6.46 -5.82 -2.72
C SER A 53 6.63 -4.40 -3.27
N ASP A 54 5.74 -3.49 -2.89
CA ASP A 54 5.75 -2.10 -3.34
C ASP A 54 6.93 -1.32 -2.70
N SER A 55 7.13 -1.50 -1.39
CA SER A 55 8.31 -0.98 -0.69
C SER A 55 9.63 -1.55 -1.25
N LEU A 56 9.70 -2.85 -1.54
CA LEU A 56 10.90 -3.47 -2.14
C LEU A 56 11.18 -2.93 -3.55
N PHE A 57 10.15 -2.79 -4.37
CA PHE A 57 10.27 -2.23 -5.70
C PHE A 57 10.79 -0.78 -5.65
N ARG A 58 10.22 0.06 -4.78
CA ARG A 58 10.72 1.44 -4.59
C ARG A 58 12.16 1.49 -4.10
N GLU A 59 12.54 0.62 -3.18
CA GLU A 59 13.94 0.51 -2.73
C GLU A 59 14.87 0.15 -3.90
N ALA A 60 14.47 -0.80 -4.75
CA ALA A 60 15.23 -1.17 -5.94
C ALA A 60 15.32 -0.01 -6.95
N MET A 61 14.24 0.77 -7.15
CA MET A 61 14.27 1.96 -8.00
C MET A 61 15.26 3.00 -7.47
N VAL A 62 15.27 3.25 -6.16
CA VAL A 62 16.25 4.16 -5.53
C VAL A 62 17.68 3.67 -5.76
N LYS A 63 17.96 2.37 -5.60
CA LYS A 63 19.28 1.79 -5.89
C LYS A 63 19.70 2.05 -7.34
N LEU A 64 18.80 1.86 -8.30
CA LEU A 64 19.07 2.13 -9.71
C LEU A 64 19.34 3.62 -9.98
N CYS A 65 18.58 4.52 -9.36
CA CYS A 65 18.84 5.97 -9.47
C CYS A 65 20.21 6.35 -8.90
N VAL A 66 20.62 5.75 -7.77
CA VAL A 66 21.95 5.97 -7.17
C VAL A 66 23.06 5.45 -8.08
N LEU A 67 22.82 4.37 -8.83
CA LEU A 67 23.73 3.88 -9.87
C LEU A 67 23.79 4.78 -11.11
N GLY A 68 23.00 5.87 -11.14
CA GLY A 68 23.01 6.87 -12.22
C GLY A 68 22.03 6.58 -13.34
N LEU A 69 21.09 5.65 -13.18
CA LEU A 69 20.04 5.46 -14.18
C LEU A 69 19.05 6.64 -14.12
N PRO A 70 18.70 7.26 -15.27
CA PRO A 70 17.77 8.38 -15.32
C PRO A 70 16.31 7.91 -15.24
N LEU A 71 15.95 7.23 -14.16
CA LEU A 71 14.59 6.73 -13.94
C LEU A 71 13.70 7.89 -13.46
N GLN A 72 12.65 8.20 -14.22
CA GLN A 72 11.67 9.22 -13.90
C GLN A 72 10.27 8.63 -14.00
N ASN A 73 9.33 9.16 -13.22
CA ASN A 73 7.92 8.78 -13.26
C ASN A 73 7.68 7.25 -13.24
N TYR A 74 8.37 6.54 -12.35
CA TYR A 74 8.31 5.07 -12.24
C TYR A 74 6.99 4.56 -11.66
N ASP A 75 6.20 5.44 -11.05
CA ASP A 75 4.84 5.16 -10.61
C ASP A 75 3.90 6.28 -11.10
N PRO A 76 3.35 6.15 -12.33
CA PRO A 76 2.42 7.13 -12.90
C PRO A 76 1.09 7.23 -12.15
N TYR A 77 0.76 6.23 -11.32
CA TYR A 77 -0.48 6.16 -10.57
C TYR A 77 -0.26 6.42 -9.07
N ALA A 78 0.93 6.92 -8.69
CA ALA A 78 1.26 7.26 -7.33
C ALA A 78 0.24 8.23 -6.76
N LEU A 79 -0.40 7.84 -5.66
CA LEU A 79 -1.23 8.76 -4.89
C LEU A 79 -0.34 9.81 -4.22
N PRO A 80 -0.82 11.05 -4.07
CA PRO A 80 -0.08 12.08 -3.35
C PRO A 80 0.25 11.59 -1.95
N ALA A 81 1.48 11.84 -1.51
CA ALA A 81 1.93 11.45 -0.18
C ALA A 81 0.98 12.05 0.86
N LYS A 82 0.47 11.21 1.77
CA LYS A 82 -0.37 11.67 2.87
C LYS A 82 0.45 12.63 3.73
N GLU A 83 -0.05 13.85 3.92
CA GLU A 83 0.58 14.81 4.81
C GLU A 83 0.73 14.19 6.20
N LEU A 84 1.98 14.17 6.70
CA LEU A 84 2.24 13.67 8.04
C LEU A 84 1.52 14.58 9.03
N PRO A 85 0.80 14.03 10.03
CA PRO A 85 0.16 14.86 11.03
C PRO A 85 1.22 15.70 11.72
N GLU A 86 1.06 17.03 11.64
CA GLU A 86 1.93 17.94 12.37
C GLU A 86 1.90 17.58 13.86
N LYS A 87 3.07 17.56 14.48
CA LYS A 87 3.17 17.33 15.92
C LYS A 87 2.50 18.50 16.64
N LYS A 88 1.28 18.29 17.11
CA LYS A 88 0.54 19.28 17.90
C LYS A 88 1.34 19.60 19.16
N SER A 89 1.50 20.89 19.47
CA SER A 89 2.11 21.34 20.72
C SER A 89 1.36 20.76 21.92
N ALA A 90 2.06 20.53 23.04
CA ALA A 90 1.45 20.08 24.30
C ALA A 90 0.35 21.04 24.81
N LEU A 91 0.34 22.29 24.34
CA LEU A 91 -0.69 23.30 24.66
C LEU A 91 -1.84 23.35 23.64
N SER A 92 -1.84 22.49 22.62
CA SER A 92 -2.89 22.47 21.59
C SER A 92 -4.15 21.79 22.10
N VAL A 93 -5.20 22.57 22.36
CA VAL A 93 -6.52 22.05 22.70
C VAL A 93 -7.36 21.91 21.43
N SER A 94 -7.88 20.70 21.18
CA SER A 94 -8.86 20.49 20.11
C SER A 94 -10.21 21.02 20.58
N LEU A 95 -10.70 22.10 19.96
CA LEU A 95 -12.04 22.59 20.22
C LEU A 95 -13.06 21.57 19.69
N ASN A 96 -13.64 20.78 20.59
CA ASN A 96 -14.82 19.96 20.31
C ASN A 96 -16.06 20.63 20.91
N GLY A 97 -17.23 20.39 20.31
CA GLY A 97 -18.51 21.00 20.72
C GLY A 97 -19.06 20.50 22.06
N THR A 98 -18.28 19.73 22.83
CA THR A 98 -18.70 19.14 24.11
C THR A 98 -18.45 20.04 25.32
N ASN A 99 -17.76 21.17 25.16
CA ASN A 99 -17.22 21.91 26.29
C ASN A 99 -18.19 22.90 26.97
N TYR A 100 -19.39 23.12 26.44
CA TYR A 100 -20.40 23.91 27.14
C TYR A 100 -21.82 23.49 26.78
N VAL A 101 -22.58 23.09 27.80
CA VAL A 101 -24.03 22.88 27.73
C VAL A 101 -24.66 23.80 28.76
N ASN A 102 -25.61 24.65 28.35
CA ASN A 102 -26.33 25.54 29.26
C ASN A 102 -27.09 24.72 30.32
N GLU A 103 -27.23 25.23 31.55
CA GLU A 103 -27.98 24.56 32.61
C GLU A 103 -29.43 24.24 32.20
N ALA A 104 -30.05 25.12 31.40
CA ALA A 104 -31.39 24.89 30.86
C ALA A 104 -31.42 23.63 29.98
N THR A 105 -30.44 23.48 29.09
CA THR A 105 -30.31 22.32 28.20
C THR A 105 -29.96 21.05 28.97
N ARG A 106 -29.15 21.14 30.04
CA ARG A 106 -28.86 20.00 30.91
C ARG A 106 -30.11 19.53 31.66
N LYS A 107 -30.89 20.47 32.21
CA LYS A 107 -32.17 20.17 32.88
C LYS A 107 -33.19 19.58 31.93
N ASP A 108 -33.28 20.10 30.72
CA ASP A 108 -34.20 19.58 29.70
C ASP A 108 -33.84 18.14 29.31
N PHE A 109 -32.55 17.84 29.18
CA PHE A 109 -32.05 16.48 28.97
C PHE A 109 -32.36 15.55 30.16
N GLU A 110 -32.11 15.99 31.39
CA GLU A 110 -32.45 15.24 32.61
C GLU A 110 -33.96 14.99 32.73
N ASN A 111 -34.79 15.98 32.38
CA ASN A 111 -36.25 15.83 32.38
C ASN A 111 -36.70 14.85 31.31
N THR A 112 -36.12 14.92 30.11
CA THR A 112 -36.43 14.00 29.00
C THR A 112 -36.06 12.55 29.35
N LEU A 113 -34.96 12.33 30.06
CA LEU A 113 -34.61 10.98 30.54
C LEU A 113 -35.56 10.43 31.60
N ASN A 114 -36.25 11.31 32.34
CA ASN A 114 -37.15 10.95 33.44
C ASN A 114 -38.64 11.13 33.10
N ASP A 115 -38.97 11.42 31.84
CA ASP A 115 -40.35 11.68 31.38
C ASP A 115 -41.23 10.40 31.33
N GLY A 116 -40.66 9.25 31.66
CA GLY A 116 -41.33 7.96 31.65
C GLY A 116 -41.57 7.40 30.25
N PHE A 117 -40.94 7.97 29.22
CA PHE A 117 -41.03 7.47 27.84
C PHE A 117 -40.43 6.07 27.74
N LYS A 118 -41.31 5.09 27.56
CA LYS A 118 -40.94 3.69 27.33
C LYS A 118 -40.97 3.43 25.84
N VAL A 119 -39.81 3.14 25.27
CA VAL A 119 -39.74 2.60 23.90
C VAL A 119 -40.49 1.26 23.90
N LYS A 120 -41.54 1.16 23.09
CA LYS A 120 -42.19 -0.11 22.82
C LYS A 120 -41.19 -0.96 22.05
N ASN A 121 -40.55 -1.90 22.73
CA ASN A 121 -39.76 -2.92 22.06
C ASN A 121 -40.74 -3.70 21.17
N SER A 122 -40.73 -3.45 19.85
CA SER A 122 -41.38 -4.37 18.92
C SER A 122 -40.54 -5.63 18.92
N VAL A 123 -40.85 -6.54 19.84
CA VAL A 123 -40.35 -7.90 19.80
C VAL A 123 -40.89 -8.50 18.51
N ILE A 124 -40.04 -8.50 17.48
CA ILE A 124 -40.14 -9.46 16.40
C ILE A 124 -39.95 -10.81 17.08
N SER A 125 -41.04 -11.59 17.15
CA SER A 125 -41.02 -12.96 17.65
C SER A 125 -39.96 -13.75 16.89
N GLY A 126 -38.88 -14.10 17.57
CA GLY A 126 -37.92 -15.07 17.07
C GLY A 126 -36.49 -14.80 17.51
N SER A 127 -36.18 -15.03 18.79
CA SER A 127 -35.10 -15.94 19.23
C SER A 127 -34.67 -15.65 20.67
N LYS A 128 -34.59 -16.74 21.44
CA LYS A 128 -34.07 -16.79 22.80
C LYS A 128 -32.61 -16.35 22.83
N SER A 129 -32.29 -15.61 23.88
CA SER A 129 -30.96 -15.32 24.42
C SER A 129 -30.11 -16.56 24.66
N GLU A 130 -28.82 -16.48 24.32
CA GLU A 130 -27.74 -17.01 25.16
C GLU A 130 -26.48 -16.15 25.01
N SER A 131 -25.88 -15.86 26.15
CA SER A 131 -24.67 -15.06 26.40
C SER A 131 -23.40 -15.71 25.85
N ASN A 132 -22.39 -14.91 25.46
CA ASN A 132 -21.04 -15.14 25.99
C ASN A 132 -20.05 -13.99 25.77
N SER A 133 -19.29 -13.71 26.83
CA SER A 133 -18.02 -12.99 26.80
C SER A 133 -16.89 -14.02 26.62
N GLY A 134 -15.82 -13.66 25.90
CA GLY A 134 -14.48 -14.23 26.14
C GLY A 134 -13.82 -14.97 24.98
N ASN A 135 -12.96 -14.24 24.27
CA ASN A 135 -11.57 -14.55 23.87
C ASN A 135 -11.17 -15.83 23.09
N ALA A 136 -10.26 -15.57 22.13
CA ALA A 136 -9.16 -16.41 21.62
C ALA A 136 -9.38 -17.34 20.39
N ASN A 137 -8.53 -17.04 19.39
CA ASN A 137 -7.86 -17.91 18.41
C ASN A 137 -8.63 -18.44 17.18
N SER A 138 -8.13 -18.03 16.00
CA SER A 138 -8.17 -18.66 14.67
C SER A 138 -8.03 -20.21 14.69
N PRO A 139 -8.36 -20.99 13.63
CA PRO A 139 -8.40 -20.61 12.21
C PRO A 139 -9.54 -21.22 11.36
N ASP A 140 -9.52 -20.82 10.08
CA ASP A 140 -9.66 -21.71 8.90
C ASP A 140 -10.93 -21.66 8.03
N SER A 141 -10.62 -21.42 6.75
CA SER A 141 -11.18 -21.87 5.46
C SER A 141 -12.65 -21.64 4.99
N LEU A 142 -12.70 -20.90 3.86
CA LEU A 142 -13.35 -21.18 2.56
C LEU A 142 -14.89 -21.35 2.53
N SER A 143 -15.65 -20.51 1.82
CA SER A 143 -15.85 -20.44 0.35
C SER A 143 -17.15 -19.62 0.15
N GLU A 144 -17.59 -19.06 -0.98
CA GLU A 144 -17.22 -18.97 -2.39
C GLU A 144 -18.12 -17.85 -2.97
N GLY A 145 -17.66 -17.19 -4.05
CA GLY A 145 -18.53 -16.71 -5.13
C GLY A 145 -19.37 -15.44 -4.92
N ALA A 146 -18.93 -14.32 -5.50
CA ALA A 146 -19.68 -13.63 -6.56
C ALA A 146 -18.87 -12.45 -7.13
N GLU A 147 -18.37 -12.69 -8.33
CA GLU A 147 -17.82 -11.72 -9.27
C GLU A 147 -18.83 -10.61 -9.62
N LYS A 148 -18.36 -9.36 -9.76
CA LYS A 148 -18.96 -8.45 -10.73
C LYS A 148 -17.93 -7.46 -11.30
N MET A 149 -17.60 -7.73 -12.55
CA MET A 149 -16.85 -6.87 -13.46
C MET A 149 -17.49 -5.49 -13.62
N TYR A 150 -16.66 -4.46 -13.73
CA TYR A 150 -16.99 -3.20 -14.39
C TYR A 150 -15.90 -2.92 -15.45
N SER A 151 -16.33 -2.85 -16.70
CA SER A 151 -15.51 -2.43 -17.84
C SER A 151 -15.51 -0.90 -17.94
N VAL A 152 -14.34 -0.30 -18.22
CA VAL A 152 -14.23 1.10 -18.64
C VAL A 152 -13.34 1.15 -19.87
N GLU A 153 -13.88 1.75 -20.93
CA GLU A 153 -13.26 1.91 -22.24
C GLU A 153 -12.09 2.90 -22.20
N ILE A 154 -11.01 2.51 -22.88
CA ILE A 154 -9.78 3.29 -23.05
C ILE A 154 -9.92 4.16 -24.30
N ASN A 155 -9.94 5.48 -24.13
CA ASN A 155 -9.79 6.43 -25.22
C ASN A 155 -8.30 6.76 -25.42
N GLU A 156 -7.75 6.36 -26.56
CA GLU A 156 -6.44 6.79 -27.04
C GLU A 156 -6.47 8.28 -27.40
N VAL A 157 -5.66 9.09 -26.73
CA VAL A 157 -5.38 10.47 -27.16
C VAL A 157 -3.93 10.53 -27.65
N ASN A 158 -3.81 10.61 -28.96
CA ASN A 158 -2.59 10.72 -29.73
C ASN A 158 -2.00 12.13 -29.56
N PHE A 159 -0.81 12.30 -28.98
CA PHE A 159 -0.15 13.60 -28.88
C PHE A 159 1.11 13.65 -29.74
N GLN A 160 1.00 14.37 -30.86
CA GLN A 160 2.08 14.70 -31.78
C GLN A 160 3.05 15.71 -31.15
N SER A 161 4.34 15.39 -31.19
CA SER A 161 5.41 16.28 -30.75
C SER A 161 5.65 17.40 -31.78
N SER A 162 5.48 18.66 -31.37
CA SER A 162 5.92 19.83 -32.15
C SER A 162 7.11 20.48 -31.45
N LEU A 163 8.31 20.13 -31.89
CA LEU A 163 9.55 20.85 -31.62
C LEU A 163 9.54 22.21 -32.36
N LYS A 164 9.33 23.32 -31.63
CA LYS A 164 9.76 24.64 -32.10
C LYS A 164 11.13 24.98 -31.53
N LYS A 165 12.16 24.81 -32.38
CA LYS A 165 13.45 25.48 -32.26
C LYS A 165 13.21 27.00 -32.25
N LYS A 166 13.69 27.68 -31.22
CA LYS A 166 13.91 29.13 -31.24
C LYS A 166 15.39 29.34 -31.55
N GLN A 167 15.66 29.86 -32.75
CA GLN A 167 16.84 30.68 -33.01
C GLN A 167 16.55 32.09 -32.52
#